data_AF-A0A345BVH2-F1
#
_entry.id   AF-A0A345BVH2-F1
#
_cell.length_a   1.000
_cell.length_b   1.000
_cell.length_c   1.000
_cell.angle_alpha   90.00
_cell.angle_beta   90.00
_cell.angle_gamma   90.00
#
_symmetry.space_group_name_H-M   'P 1'
#
loop_
_entity.id
_entity.type
_entity.pdbx_description
1 polymer ?
#
loop_
_entity_poly.entity_id
_entity_poly.type
_entity_poly.pdbx_seq_one_letter_code
_entity_poly.pdbx_strand_id
1 'polypeptide(L)'
;MNHTPKRYFYLRSLNHAVEPITWPKIKEDGFDLSVKREDVPFFITFFRELTDLYENKAVRVPDSYRHYMEEVASFFREQAREMCQCTSLQSESSFYVIPFSDFVAAFMLADEAFERIFQDNEKMVHHFDKVLTYYKRFNLKADPIKAQFILDHLPELSFHYE
;
A
#
# COMPACT_ATOMS: atom_id res chain seq x y z
N MET A 1 24.51 36.34 -32.58
CA MET A 1 23.75 35.08 -32.75
C MET A 1 24.70 33.96 -32.37
N ASN A 2 24.83 33.63 -31.08
CA ASN A 2 24.07 32.57 -30.38
C ASN A 2 23.89 31.31 -31.24
N HIS A 3 24.73 30.29 -31.01
CA HIS A 3 24.25 28.95 -30.66
C HIS A 3 25.31 28.23 -29.80
N THR A 4 24.92 28.07 -28.56
CA THR A 4 25.56 27.41 -27.42
C THR A 4 26.17 26.04 -27.78
N PRO A 5 27.33 25.65 -27.21
CA PRO A 5 27.84 24.28 -27.33
C PRO A 5 26.76 23.27 -26.88
N LYS A 6 26.59 22.19 -27.64
CA LYS A 6 25.67 21.09 -27.31
C LYS A 6 25.95 20.64 -25.88
N ARG A 7 24.99 20.89 -24.98
CA ARG A 7 24.98 20.32 -23.63
C ARG A 7 24.82 18.81 -23.78
N TYR A 8 25.86 18.06 -23.41
CA TYR A 8 25.72 16.64 -23.14
C TYR A 8 24.84 16.50 -21.90
N PHE A 9 23.56 16.24 -22.10
CA PHE A 9 22.73 15.71 -21.03
C PHE A 9 23.16 14.25 -20.84
N TYR A 10 23.55 13.90 -19.62
CA TYR A 10 23.65 12.51 -19.21
C TYR A 10 22.33 11.83 -19.56
N LEU A 11 22.31 11.06 -20.65
CA LEU A 11 21.33 10.01 -20.84
C LEU A 11 21.60 9.01 -19.70
N ARG A 12 20.84 9.12 -18.62
CA ARG A 12 20.71 8.01 -17.67
C ARG A 12 20.34 6.80 -18.53
N SER A 13 21.22 5.82 -18.55
CA SER A 13 21.13 4.59 -19.34
C SER A 13 19.68 4.09 -19.40
N LEU A 14 19.05 4.14 -20.59
CA LEU A 14 17.74 3.55 -20.89
C LEU A 14 17.83 2.03 -21.09
N ASN A 15 18.84 1.38 -20.50
CA ASN A 15 18.97 -0.06 -20.45
C ASN A 15 18.93 -0.53 -18.99
N HIS A 16 17.86 -0.18 -18.26
CA HIS A 16 17.35 -1.18 -17.34
C HIS A 16 16.61 -2.17 -18.21
N ALA A 17 17.11 -3.40 -18.29
CA ALA A 17 16.24 -4.50 -18.69
C ALA A 17 15.02 -4.40 -17.78
N VAL A 18 13.88 -3.98 -18.34
CA VAL A 18 12.61 -3.97 -17.63
C VAL A 18 12.28 -5.43 -17.49
N GLU A 19 12.78 -6.06 -16.43
CA GLU A 19 12.38 -7.41 -16.10
C GLU A 19 10.85 -7.42 -16.04
N PRO A 20 10.19 -8.36 -16.71
CA PRO A 20 8.74 -8.40 -16.75
C PRO A 20 8.19 -8.45 -15.32
N ILE A 21 7.24 -7.58 -15.02
CA ILE A 21 6.52 -7.60 -13.75
C ILE A 21 5.74 -8.90 -13.70
N THR A 22 5.93 -9.68 -12.64
CA THR A 22 5.26 -10.95 -12.41
C THR A 22 4.79 -11.05 -10.97
N TRP A 23 3.75 -11.85 -10.72
CA TRP A 23 3.21 -12.08 -9.38
C TRP A 23 4.26 -12.50 -8.34
N PRO A 24 5.21 -13.42 -8.62
CA PRO A 24 6.24 -13.78 -7.64
C PRO A 24 7.13 -12.59 -7.28
N LYS A 25 7.56 -11.83 -8.29
CA LYS A 25 8.50 -10.71 -8.09
C LYS A 25 7.89 -9.61 -7.22
N ILE A 26 6.62 -9.25 -7.44
CA ILE A 26 5.98 -8.22 -6.61
C ILE A 26 5.71 -8.69 -5.17
N LYS A 27 5.73 -10.00 -4.91
CA LYS A 27 5.60 -10.55 -3.55
C LYS A 27 6.92 -10.58 -2.78
N GLU A 28 8.04 -10.69 -3.47
CA GLU A 28 9.38 -10.74 -2.87
C GLU A 28 9.93 -9.34 -2.53
N ASP A 29 9.55 -8.33 -3.32
CA ASP A 29 9.94 -6.94 -3.10
C ASP A 29 9.03 -6.22 -2.08
N GLY A 30 9.51 -5.13 -1.51
CA GLY A 30 8.75 -4.30 -0.58
C GLY A 30 9.48 -3.07 -0.06
N PHE A 31 8.82 -2.35 0.84
CA PHE A 31 9.39 -1.19 1.52
C PHE A 31 8.87 -1.04 2.96
N ASP A 32 9.70 -0.38 3.77
CA ASP A 32 9.34 -0.05 5.14
C ASP A 32 8.67 1.32 5.25
N LEU A 33 7.52 1.39 5.91
CA LEU A 33 6.88 2.64 6.29
C LEU A 33 7.08 2.90 7.78
N SER A 34 7.88 3.92 8.11
CA SER A 34 8.06 4.35 9.50
C SER A 34 6.90 5.24 9.95
N VAL A 35 6.24 4.83 11.02
CA VAL A 35 5.11 5.54 11.63
C VAL A 35 5.47 5.96 13.05
N LYS A 36 5.00 7.12 13.49
CA LYS A 36 5.25 7.55 14.86
C LYS A 36 4.50 6.62 15.82
N ARG A 37 5.09 6.38 17.00
CA ARG A 37 4.47 5.55 18.03
C ARG A 37 3.07 6.04 18.44
N GLU A 38 2.90 7.35 18.54
CA GLU A 38 1.60 7.99 18.87
C GLU A 38 0.50 7.71 17.84
N ASP A 39 0.87 7.29 16.63
CA ASP A 39 -0.05 6.98 15.54
C ASP A 39 -0.31 5.47 15.39
N VAL A 40 0.35 4.62 16.19
CA VAL A 40 0.12 3.15 16.17
C VAL A 40 -1.35 2.79 16.42
N PRO A 41 -2.08 3.39 17.39
CA PRO A 41 -3.50 3.10 17.58
C PRO A 41 -4.37 3.41 16.36
N PHE A 42 -4.00 4.45 15.60
CA PHE A 42 -4.65 4.77 14.33
C PHE A 42 -4.40 3.67 13.30
N PHE A 43 -3.15 3.22 13.13
CA PHE A 43 -2.82 2.14 12.18
C PHE A 43 -3.44 0.80 12.54
N ILE A 44 -3.54 0.46 13.83
CA ILE A 44 -4.24 -0.75 14.28
C ILE A 44 -5.70 -0.72 13.81
N THR A 45 -6.38 0.40 14.01
CA THR A 45 -7.77 0.56 13.57
C THR A 45 -7.84 0.50 12.04
N PHE A 46 -7.00 1.27 11.34
CA PHE A 46 -6.95 1.30 9.88
C PHE A 46 -6.71 -0.09 9.27
N PHE A 47 -5.82 -0.90 9.83
CA PHE A 47 -5.54 -2.24 9.34
C PHE A 47 -6.66 -3.24 9.62
N ARG A 48 -7.41 -3.07 10.70
CA ARG A 48 -8.63 -3.86 10.93
C ARG A 48 -9.70 -3.57 9.88
N GLU A 49 -9.93 -2.28 9.58
CA GLU A 49 -10.87 -1.88 8.53
C GLU A 49 -10.43 -2.42 7.15
N LEU A 50 -9.13 -2.38 6.83
CA LEU A 50 -8.61 -3.01 5.60
C LEU A 50 -8.79 -4.53 5.61
N THR A 51 -8.57 -5.19 6.74
CA THR A 51 -8.79 -6.64 6.85
C THR A 51 -10.24 -6.98 6.49
N ASP A 52 -11.20 -6.29 7.10
CA ASP A 52 -12.63 -6.51 6.85
C ASP A 52 -13.01 -6.17 5.39
N LEU A 53 -12.45 -5.09 4.83
CA LEU A 53 -12.65 -4.71 3.43
C LEU A 53 -12.24 -5.85 2.48
N TYR A 54 -11.02 -6.38 2.63
CA TYR A 54 -10.50 -7.40 1.72
C TYR A 54 -11.11 -8.78 1.96
N GLU A 55 -11.47 -9.14 3.21
CA GLU A 55 -12.24 -10.36 3.50
C GLU A 55 -13.61 -10.31 2.81
N ASN A 56 -14.31 -9.17 2.90
CA ASN A 56 -15.60 -9.00 2.23
C ASN A 56 -15.48 -9.07 0.70
N LYS A 57 -14.39 -8.55 0.13
CA LYS A 57 -14.10 -8.65 -1.30
C LYS A 57 -13.78 -10.08 -1.73
N ALA A 58 -13.06 -10.85 -0.92
CA ALA A 58 -12.72 -12.24 -1.19
C ALA A 58 -13.96 -13.12 -1.46
N VAL A 59 -15.09 -12.80 -0.83
CA VAL A 59 -16.38 -13.49 -1.02
C VAL A 59 -17.05 -13.12 -2.36
N ARG A 60 -16.72 -11.96 -2.92
CA ARG A 60 -17.37 -11.38 -4.11
C ARG A 60 -16.59 -11.56 -5.40
N VAL A 61 -15.28 -11.81 -5.32
CA VAL A 61 -14.43 -12.07 -6.49
C VAL A 61 -14.47 -13.55 -6.91
N PRO A 62 -14.17 -13.86 -8.19
CA PRO A 62 -13.99 -15.23 -8.65
C PRO A 62 -12.99 -16.03 -7.81
N ASP A 63 -13.20 -17.34 -7.69
CA ASP A 63 -12.33 -18.25 -6.92
C ASP A 63 -10.85 -18.15 -7.34
N SER A 64 -10.58 -17.89 -8.64
CA SER A 64 -9.23 -17.73 -9.19
C SER A 64 -8.48 -16.51 -8.67
N TYR A 65 -9.17 -15.56 -8.01
CA TYR A 65 -8.61 -14.31 -7.53
C TYR A 65 -8.78 -14.13 -6.02
N ARG A 66 -9.61 -14.97 -5.39
CA ARG A 66 -9.89 -14.96 -3.96
C ARG A 66 -8.60 -14.99 -3.14
N HIS A 67 -7.64 -15.83 -3.52
CA HIS A 67 -6.39 -16.01 -2.77
C HIS A 67 -5.57 -14.71 -2.67
N TYR A 68 -5.65 -13.82 -3.66
CA TYR A 68 -4.97 -12.53 -3.59
C TYR A 68 -5.60 -11.62 -2.52
N MET A 69 -6.93 -11.57 -2.45
CA MET A 69 -7.64 -10.78 -1.43
C MET A 69 -7.39 -11.33 -0.03
N GLU A 70 -7.41 -12.65 0.12
CA GLU A 70 -7.13 -13.32 1.40
C GLU A 70 -5.69 -13.07 1.87
N GLU A 71 -4.72 -13.06 0.95
CA GLU A 71 -3.32 -12.75 1.26
C GLU A 71 -3.16 -11.30 1.73
N VAL A 72 -3.78 -10.35 1.04
CA VAL A 72 -3.79 -8.94 1.45
C VAL A 72 -4.48 -8.75 2.81
N ALA A 73 -5.63 -9.39 3.03
CA ALA A 73 -6.33 -9.35 4.32
C ALA A 73 -5.47 -9.97 5.44
N SER A 74 -4.80 -11.09 5.17
CA SER A 74 -3.94 -11.76 6.14
C SER A 74 -2.78 -10.87 6.58
N PHE A 75 -2.16 -10.16 5.63
CA PHE A 75 -1.12 -9.19 5.93
C PHE A 75 -1.60 -8.13 6.95
N PHE A 76 -2.74 -7.49 6.70
CA PHE A 76 -3.26 -6.46 7.62
C PHE A 76 -3.65 -7.01 8.99
N ARG A 77 -4.23 -8.21 9.02
CA ARG A 77 -4.59 -8.90 10.27
C ARG A 77 -3.36 -9.18 11.13
N GLU A 78 -2.29 -9.68 10.51
CA GLU A 78 -1.03 -9.97 11.19
C GLU A 78 -0.34 -8.69 11.67
N GLN A 79 -0.26 -7.67 10.82
CA GLN A 79 0.33 -6.37 11.18
C GLN A 79 -0.42 -5.70 12.33
N ALA A 80 -1.76 -5.70 12.31
CA ALA A 80 -2.55 -5.17 13.42
C ALA A 80 -2.29 -5.93 14.74
N ARG A 81 -2.16 -7.27 14.67
CA ARG A 81 -1.85 -8.11 15.83
C ARG A 81 -0.46 -7.80 16.40
N GLU A 82 0.55 -7.69 15.54
CA GLU A 82 1.94 -7.36 15.93
C GLU A 82 2.01 -5.96 16.56
N MET A 83 1.37 -4.97 15.93
CA MET A 83 1.28 -3.62 16.48
C MET A 83 0.64 -3.60 17.88
N CYS A 84 -0.43 -4.36 18.10
CA CYS A 84 -1.04 -4.47 19.43
C CYS A 84 -0.04 -4.99 20.48
N GLN A 85 0.80 -5.96 20.13
CA GLN A 85 1.83 -6.51 21.04
C GLN A 85 2.94 -5.49 21.34
N CYS A 86 3.26 -4.63 20.36
CA CYS A 86 4.25 -3.57 20.49
C CYS A 86 3.76 -2.33 21.25
N THR A 87 2.48 -2.23 21.58
CA THR A 87 1.93 -1.10 22.38
C THR A 87 2.35 -1.15 23.86
N SER A 88 3.01 -2.22 24.32
CA SER A 88 3.50 -2.30 25.70
C SER A 88 4.49 -1.18 26.03
N LEU A 89 4.34 -0.61 27.23
CA LEU A 89 5.07 0.57 27.74
C LEU A 89 6.60 0.44 27.80
N GLN A 90 7.16 -0.73 27.49
CA GLN A 90 8.59 -1.04 27.66
C GLN A 90 9.43 -0.91 26.40
N SER A 91 8.83 -0.64 25.24
CA SER A 91 9.61 -0.36 24.02
C SER A 91 10.09 1.10 24.03
N GLU A 92 11.40 1.34 23.97
CA GLU A 92 11.98 2.70 23.92
C GLU A 92 11.88 3.37 22.54
N SER A 93 11.39 2.66 21.52
CA SER A 93 11.32 3.19 20.16
C SER A 93 10.23 4.27 20.02
N SER A 94 10.60 5.41 19.43
CA SER A 94 9.70 6.51 19.09
C SER A 94 8.88 6.27 17.81
N PHE A 95 9.21 5.21 17.06
CA PHE A 95 8.54 4.84 15.82
C PHE A 95 8.29 3.32 15.74
N TYR A 96 7.30 2.96 14.94
CA TYR A 96 7.03 1.60 14.52
C TYR A 96 7.30 1.49 13.01
N VAL A 97 7.77 0.34 12.55
CA VAL A 97 8.06 0.10 11.13
C VAL A 97 7.05 -0.90 10.60
N ILE A 98 6.35 -0.52 9.55
CA ILE A 98 5.41 -1.39 8.85
C ILE A 98 6.10 -1.90 7.58
N PRO A 99 6.40 -3.20 7.46
CA PRO A 99 7.04 -3.78 6.29
C PRO A 99 5.98 -4.08 5.22
N PHE A 100 5.74 -3.17 4.28
CA PHE A 100 4.85 -3.43 3.16
C PHE A 100 5.56 -4.28 2.11
N SER A 101 4.93 -5.35 1.63
CA SER A 101 5.31 -5.93 0.35
C SER A 101 4.80 -5.06 -0.79
N ASP A 102 5.49 -5.09 -1.92
CA ASP A 102 5.06 -4.35 -3.12
C ASP A 102 3.74 -4.89 -3.65
N PHE A 103 3.46 -6.18 -3.46
CA PHE A 103 2.15 -6.77 -3.75
C PHE A 103 1.04 -6.08 -2.96
N VAL A 104 1.15 -6.00 -1.64
CA VAL A 104 0.14 -5.35 -0.79
C VAL A 104 0.04 -3.86 -1.12
N ALA A 105 1.17 -3.18 -1.26
CA ALA A 105 1.18 -1.75 -1.54
C ALA A 105 0.57 -1.42 -2.91
N ALA A 106 0.92 -2.18 -3.94
CA ALA A 106 0.34 -2.03 -5.27
C ALA A 106 -1.15 -2.38 -5.27
N PHE A 107 -1.58 -3.37 -4.47
CA PHE A 107 -3.00 -3.68 -4.29
C PHE A 107 -3.76 -2.52 -3.66
N MET A 108 -3.23 -1.94 -2.58
CA MET A 108 -3.83 -0.77 -1.94
C MET A 108 -3.94 0.43 -2.87
N LEU A 109 -2.94 0.64 -3.75
CA LEU A 109 -2.97 1.68 -4.77
C LEU A 109 -4.03 1.39 -5.84
N ALA A 110 -4.04 0.18 -6.40
CA ALA A 110 -4.99 -0.25 -7.41
C ALA A 110 -6.44 -0.18 -6.91
N ASP A 111 -6.63 -0.47 -5.62
CA ASP A 111 -7.95 -0.52 -4.98
C ASP A 111 -8.37 0.82 -4.35
N GLU A 112 -7.54 1.86 -4.47
CA GLU A 112 -7.73 3.18 -3.85
C GLU A 112 -8.08 3.08 -2.36
N ALA A 113 -7.46 2.12 -1.65
CA ALA A 113 -7.93 1.66 -0.35
C ALA A 113 -7.94 2.75 0.74
N PHE A 114 -7.00 3.70 0.65
CA PHE A 114 -6.97 4.87 1.54
C PHE A 114 -8.17 5.79 1.36
N GLU A 115 -8.64 5.98 0.12
CA GLU A 115 -9.76 6.85 -0.19
C GLU A 115 -11.08 6.22 0.25
N ARG A 116 -11.26 4.92 -0.02
CA ARG A 116 -12.47 4.18 0.36
C ARG A 116 -12.69 4.15 1.87
N ILE A 117 -11.67 3.78 2.65
CA ILE A 117 -11.80 3.78 4.11
C ILE A 117 -12.13 5.17 4.64
N PHE A 118 -11.63 6.23 4.00
CA PHE A 118 -11.92 7.58 4.43
C PHE A 118 -13.36 8.03 4.09
N GLN A 119 -13.86 7.64 2.92
CA GLN A 119 -15.25 7.92 2.54
C GLN A 119 -16.25 7.14 3.41
N ASP A 120 -15.93 5.89 3.73
CA ASP A 120 -16.87 4.98 4.41
C ASP A 120 -16.83 5.08 5.94
N ASN A 121 -15.79 5.67 6.53
CA ASN A 121 -15.58 5.65 7.97
C ASN A 121 -15.60 7.05 8.60
N GLU A 122 -16.78 7.47 9.07
CA GLU A 122 -16.97 8.73 9.82
C GLU A 122 -16.02 8.86 11.02
N LYS A 123 -15.59 7.75 11.64
CA LYS A 123 -14.67 7.77 12.79
C LYS A 123 -13.25 8.16 12.40
N MET A 124 -12.88 8.01 11.13
CA MET A 124 -11.55 8.37 10.61
C MET A 124 -11.46 9.83 10.14
N VAL A 125 -12.58 10.55 10.04
CA VAL A 125 -12.62 11.96 9.62
C VAL A 125 -11.78 12.86 10.54
N HIS A 126 -11.77 12.57 11.85
CA HIS A 126 -10.95 13.29 12.83
C HIS A 126 -9.43 13.00 12.72
N HIS A 127 -9.02 12.07 11.85
CA HIS A 127 -7.63 11.69 11.62
C HIS A 127 -7.11 12.10 10.23
N PHE A 128 -7.84 12.95 9.50
CA PHE A 128 -7.52 13.35 8.13
C PHE A 128 -6.06 13.81 7.93
N ASP A 129 -5.52 14.66 8.81
CA ASP A 129 -4.13 15.15 8.68
C ASP A 129 -3.10 14.02 8.81
N LYS A 130 -3.37 13.03 9.66
CA LYS A 130 -2.51 11.85 9.84
C LYS A 130 -2.58 10.97 8.60
N VAL A 131 -3.80 10.69 8.12
CA VAL A 131 -4.04 9.95 6.88
C VAL A 131 -3.30 10.60 5.72
N LEU A 132 -3.48 11.90 5.50
CA LEU A 132 -2.84 12.64 4.40
C LEU A 132 -1.30 12.57 4.50
N THR A 133 -0.75 12.65 5.71
CA THR A 133 0.69 12.55 5.94
C THR A 133 1.22 11.17 5.55
N TYR A 134 0.57 10.11 6.01
CA TYR A 134 1.03 8.74 5.76
C TYR A 134 0.73 8.28 4.34
N TYR A 135 -0.41 8.69 3.77
CA TYR A 135 -0.76 8.46 2.37
C TYR A 135 0.27 9.07 1.42
N LYS A 136 0.70 10.32 1.65
CA LYS A 136 1.78 10.94 0.86
C LYS A 136 3.08 10.14 0.95
N ARG A 137 3.46 9.68 2.16
CA ARG A 137 4.68 8.88 2.35
C ARG A 137 4.60 7.52 1.68
N PHE A 138 3.42 6.90 1.75
CA PHE A 138 3.13 5.64 1.10
C PHE A 138 3.21 5.78 -0.43
N ASN A 139 2.54 6.77 -1.03
CA ASN A 139 2.56 7.02 -2.47
C ASN A 139 3.95 7.35 -3.03
N LEU A 140 4.86 7.92 -2.21
CA LEU A 140 6.24 8.17 -2.63
C LEU A 140 7.08 6.88 -2.76
N LYS A 141 6.64 5.79 -2.15
CA LYS A 141 7.36 4.50 -2.12
C LYS A 141 6.66 3.42 -2.94
N ALA A 142 5.34 3.41 -2.93
CA ALA A 142 4.55 2.43 -3.66
C ALA A 142 4.70 2.64 -5.18
N ASP A 143 4.86 1.54 -5.92
CA ASP A 143 5.13 1.57 -7.36
C ASP A 143 3.81 1.58 -8.17
N PRO A 144 3.47 2.68 -8.86
CA PRO A 144 2.25 2.78 -9.64
C PRO A 144 2.24 1.82 -10.86
N ILE A 145 3.40 1.39 -11.36
CA ILE A 145 3.48 0.43 -12.48
C ILE A 145 3.02 -0.95 -12.00
N LYS A 146 3.39 -1.34 -10.78
CA LYS A 146 2.90 -2.59 -10.16
C LYS A 146 1.41 -2.53 -9.85
N ALA A 147 0.88 -1.36 -9.47
CA ALA A 147 -0.56 -1.17 -9.30
C ALA A 147 -1.33 -1.30 -10.62
N GLN A 148 -0.81 -0.71 -11.71
CA GLN A 148 -1.40 -0.86 -13.04
C GLN A 148 -1.37 -2.33 -13.49
N PHE A 149 -0.27 -3.04 -13.25
CA PHE A 149 -0.19 -4.48 -13.51
C PHE A 149 -1.31 -5.25 -12.79
N ILE A 150 -1.59 -4.93 -11.53
CA ILE A 150 -2.70 -5.55 -10.78
C ILE A 150 -4.03 -5.26 -11.45
N LEU A 151 -4.31 -4.00 -11.82
CA LEU A 151 -5.57 -3.63 -12.50
C LEU A 151 -5.76 -4.34 -13.84
N ASP A 152 -4.68 -4.51 -14.61
CA ASP A 152 -4.73 -5.20 -15.89
C ASP A 152 -5.06 -6.70 -15.74
N HIS A 153 -4.74 -7.29 -14.58
CA HIS A 153 -4.95 -8.72 -14.30
C HIS A 153 -6.18 -8.99 -13.40
N LEU A 154 -6.68 -7.97 -12.71
CA LEU A 154 -7.82 -7.98 -11.78
C LEU A 154 -8.69 -6.73 -11.99
N PRO A 155 -9.28 -6.55 -13.19
CA PRO A 155 -10.08 -5.37 -13.48
C PRO A 155 -11.26 -5.21 -12.52
N GLU A 156 -11.74 -6.30 -11.91
CA GLU A 156 -12.80 -6.32 -10.90
C GLU A 156 -12.51 -5.43 -9.68
N LEU A 157 -11.24 -5.10 -9.41
CA LEU A 157 -10.85 -4.17 -8.34
C LEU A 157 -11.28 -2.72 -8.63
N SER A 158 -11.31 -2.34 -9.91
CA SER A 158 -11.74 -1.01 -10.36
C SER A 158 -13.25 -0.84 -10.42
N PHE A 159 -14.03 -1.94 -10.31
CA PHE A 159 -15.47 -1.83 -10.29
C PHE A 159 -15.90 -1.26 -8.94
N HIS A 160 -16.27 0.02 -8.96
CA HIS A 160 -16.97 0.68 -7.88
C HIS A 160 -18.37 0.06 -7.80
N TYR A 161 -18.59 -0.79 -6.81
CA TYR A 161 -19.93 -1.21 -6.44
C TYR A 161 -20.48 -0.14 -5.50
N GLU A 162 -21.35 0.72 -6.04
CA GLU A 162 -22.23 1.62 -5.27
C GLU A 162 -23.12 0.85 -4.28
#